data_AF-A0A158BQ74-F1
#
_entry.id   AF-A0A158BQ74-F1
#
_cell.length_a   1.000
_cell.length_b   1.000
_cell.length_c   1.000
_cell.angle_alpha   90.00
_cell.angle_beta   90.00
_cell.angle_gamma   90.00
#
_symmetry.space_group_name_H-M   'P 1'
#
loop_
_entity.id
_entity.type
_entity.pdbx_description
1 polymer ?
#
loop_
_entity_poly.entity_id
_entity_poly.type
_entity_poly.pdbx_seq_one_letter_code
_entity_poly.pdbx_strand_id
1 'polypeptide(L)'
;MERAIKKLRIGITIGLHHEAETLWNIGIKQNAVFLAEALKNCPNVQSVVLVNTTHIRITDQLPWDLDRWPTRIFHDVKDDLDVLIELGGQMDPMATDYLKQRGVHLVSYCVRLGKSRSLTAQGFAADRAARGTAFRHKRR
;
A
#
# COMPACT_ATOMS: atom_id res chain seq x y z
N MET A 1 0.93 -18.46 26.57
CA MET A 1 1.10 -16.99 26.43
C MET A 1 0.72 -16.63 25.00
N GLU A 2 -0.51 -16.21 24.79
CA GLU A 2 -1.03 -15.86 23.46
C GLU A 2 -0.37 -14.54 23.03
N ARG A 3 0.36 -14.56 21.91
CA ARG A 3 1.00 -13.35 21.38
C ARG A 3 -0.13 -12.43 20.93
N ALA A 4 -0.32 -11.30 21.62
CA ALA A 4 -1.24 -10.28 21.16
C ALA A 4 -0.84 -9.88 19.73
N ILE A 5 -1.70 -10.17 18.75
CA ILE A 5 -1.45 -9.84 17.35
C ILE A 5 -1.61 -8.33 17.23
N LYS A 6 -0.51 -7.62 16.94
CA LYS A 6 -0.55 -6.20 16.61
C LYS A 6 -1.51 -6.01 15.43
N LYS A 7 -2.55 -5.20 15.62
CA LYS A 7 -3.46 -4.83 14.54
C LYS A 7 -2.75 -3.86 13.58
N LEU A 8 -2.91 -4.09 12.28
CA LEU A 8 -2.17 -3.42 11.22
C LEU A 8 -2.87 -2.14 10.75
N ARG A 9 -2.09 -1.07 10.54
CA ARG A 9 -2.52 0.15 9.86
C ARG A 9 -2.07 0.09 8.41
N ILE A 10 -3.03 0.06 7.48
CA ILE A 10 -2.78 -0.23 6.06
C ILE A 10 -3.10 0.99 5.18
N GLY A 11 -2.16 1.40 4.34
CA GLY A 11 -2.37 2.35 3.27
C GLY A 11 -2.56 1.64 1.93
N ILE A 12 -3.47 2.13 1.08
CA ILE A 12 -3.63 1.67 -0.31
C ILE A 12 -3.50 2.88 -1.22
N THR A 13 -2.54 2.86 -2.14
CA THR A 13 -2.28 4.03 -2.97
C THR A 13 -3.36 4.24 -4.03
N ILE A 14 -3.70 5.50 -4.27
CA ILE A 14 -4.50 5.98 -5.40
C ILE A 14 -3.82 7.24 -5.98
N GLY A 15 -4.11 7.55 -7.24
CA GLY A 15 -3.69 8.82 -7.83
C GLY A 15 -4.89 9.65 -8.28
N LEU A 16 -5.11 10.80 -7.67
CA LEU A 16 -6.13 11.77 -8.13
C LEU A 16 -5.56 12.69 -9.21
N HIS A 17 -6.38 13.00 -10.21
CA HIS A 17 -6.09 13.91 -11.31
C HIS A 17 -6.66 15.31 -11.07
N HIS A 18 -7.77 15.43 -10.32
CA HIS A 18 -8.37 16.70 -9.93
C HIS A 18 -9.16 16.58 -8.61
N GLU A 19 -9.45 17.71 -7.95
CA GLU A 19 -9.98 17.78 -6.58
C GLU A 19 -11.42 17.25 -6.42
N ALA A 20 -12.20 17.20 -7.51
CA ALA A 20 -13.56 16.66 -7.54
C ALA A 20 -13.67 15.35 -8.34
N GLU A 21 -12.56 14.64 -8.55
CA GLU A 21 -12.58 13.38 -9.29
C GLU A 21 -13.36 12.31 -8.53
N THR A 22 -13.95 11.34 -9.23
CA THR A 22 -14.67 10.21 -8.62
C THR A 22 -13.85 8.93 -8.64
N LEU A 23 -14.03 8.07 -7.62
CA LEU A 23 -13.43 6.73 -7.56
C LEU A 23 -14.02 5.78 -8.62
N TRP A 24 -15.20 6.10 -9.16
CA TRP A 24 -15.98 5.19 -9.99
C TRP A 24 -15.66 5.25 -11.49
N ASN A 25 -14.86 6.23 -11.94
CA ASN A 25 -14.52 6.35 -13.36
C ASN A 25 -13.28 5.53 -13.76
N ILE A 26 -12.50 5.03 -12.79
CA ILE A 26 -11.23 4.34 -13.05
C ILE A 26 -11.19 3.02 -12.29
N GLY A 27 -11.13 1.89 -13.03
CA GLY A 27 -11.19 0.55 -12.45
C GLY A 27 -10.11 0.27 -11.38
N ILE A 28 -8.90 0.83 -11.52
CA ILE A 28 -7.86 0.66 -10.50
C ILE A 28 -8.23 1.33 -9.16
N LYS A 29 -8.96 2.47 -9.19
CA LYS A 29 -9.45 3.12 -7.97
C LYS A 29 -10.58 2.32 -7.33
N GLN A 30 -11.46 1.73 -8.14
CA GLN A 30 -12.48 0.80 -7.65
C GLN A 30 -11.85 -0.43 -6.97
N ASN A 31 -10.78 -1.00 -7.54
CA ASN A 31 -10.02 -2.08 -6.91
C ASN A 31 -9.46 -1.65 -5.54
N ALA A 32 -8.94 -0.42 -5.42
CA ALA A 32 -8.49 0.12 -4.14
C ALA A 32 -9.62 0.17 -3.10
N VAL A 33 -10.81 0.61 -3.51
CA VAL A 33 -12.01 0.68 -2.66
C VAL A 33 -12.44 -0.71 -2.20
N PHE A 34 -12.58 -1.67 -3.10
CA PHE A 34 -13.00 -3.02 -2.74
C PHE A 34 -11.97 -3.73 -1.85
N LEU A 35 -10.68 -3.53 -2.12
CA LEU A 35 -9.62 -4.04 -1.25
C LEU A 35 -9.69 -3.39 0.14
N ALA A 36 -9.95 -2.08 0.22
CA ALA A 36 -10.11 -1.39 1.49
C ALA A 36 -11.26 -1.97 2.32
N GLU A 37 -12.42 -2.20 1.69
CA GLU A 37 -13.58 -2.81 2.35
C GLU A 37 -13.28 -4.23 2.84
N ALA A 38 -12.62 -5.06 2.01
CA ALA A 38 -12.25 -6.41 2.42
C ALA A 38 -11.28 -6.42 3.61
N LEU A 39 -10.25 -5.56 3.60
CA LEU A 39 -9.26 -5.47 4.66
C LEU A 39 -9.83 -4.95 5.98
N LYS A 40 -10.79 -4.01 5.95
CA LYS A 40 -11.46 -3.52 7.17
C LYS A 40 -12.20 -4.61 7.94
N ASN A 41 -12.63 -5.67 7.26
CA ASN A 41 -13.31 -6.80 7.88
C ASN A 41 -12.35 -7.86 8.46
N CYS A 42 -11.03 -7.66 8.32
CA CYS A 42 -10.05 -8.59 8.86
C CYS A 42 -9.74 -8.29 10.35
N PRO A 43 -9.73 -9.30 11.25
CA PRO A 43 -9.60 -9.10 12.69
C PRO A 43 -8.24 -8.53 13.12
N ASN A 44 -7.21 -8.70 12.28
CA ASN A 44 -5.85 -8.20 12.48
C ASN A 44 -5.61 -6.83 11.82
N VAL A 45 -6.63 -6.16 11.28
CA VAL A 45 -6.52 -4.83 10.69
C VAL A 45 -7.11 -3.81 11.65
N GLN A 46 -6.34 -2.77 11.96
CA GLN A 46 -6.77 -1.65 12.80
C GLN A 46 -7.48 -0.59 11.97
N SER A 47 -6.91 -0.24 10.83
CA SER A 47 -7.42 0.82 9.97
C SER A 47 -6.92 0.64 8.54
N VAL A 48 -7.71 1.17 7.60
CA VAL A 48 -7.35 1.22 6.18
C VAL A 48 -7.61 2.64 5.67
N VAL A 49 -6.61 3.21 5.01
CA VAL A 49 -6.66 4.56 4.42
C VAL A 49 -6.29 4.51 2.94
N LEU A 50 -7.02 5.22 2.10
CA LEU A 50 -6.63 5.49 0.72
C LEU A 50 -5.57 6.60 0.74
N VAL A 51 -4.43 6.33 0.13
CA VAL A 51 -3.28 7.23 0.14
C VAL A 51 -3.16 7.89 -1.22
N ASN A 52 -3.51 9.17 -1.32
CA ASN A 52 -3.28 9.92 -2.54
C ASN A 52 -1.78 10.22 -2.69
N THR A 53 -1.23 9.82 -3.83
CA THR A 53 0.20 9.95 -4.14
C THR A 53 0.49 11.15 -5.03
N THR A 54 -0.53 11.91 -5.42
CA THR A 54 -0.40 13.10 -6.26
C THR A 54 -0.44 14.37 -5.42
N HIS A 55 -0.16 15.52 -6.05
CA HIS A 55 -0.24 16.83 -5.40
C HIS A 55 -1.67 17.36 -5.22
N ILE A 56 -2.68 16.61 -5.68
CA ILE A 56 -4.09 17.00 -5.56
C ILE A 56 -4.49 16.94 -4.09
N ARG A 57 -5.05 18.05 -3.59
CA ARG A 57 -5.50 18.15 -2.21
C ARG A 57 -6.73 17.28 -1.97
N ILE A 58 -6.84 16.76 -0.76
CA ILE A 58 -8.04 16.08 -0.29
C ILE A 58 -8.94 17.15 0.33
N THR A 59 -10.11 17.36 -0.26
CA THR A 59 -11.10 18.34 0.18
C THR A 59 -12.47 17.67 0.28
N ASP A 60 -13.47 18.42 0.76
CA ASP A 60 -14.88 18.01 0.79
C ASP A 60 -15.54 18.00 -0.60
N GLN A 61 -14.83 18.40 -1.66
CA GLN A 61 -15.31 18.29 -3.04
C GLN A 61 -15.29 16.86 -3.60
N LEU A 62 -14.60 15.94 -2.92
CA LEU A 62 -14.52 14.56 -3.34
C LEU A 62 -15.92 13.91 -3.23
N PRO A 63 -16.46 13.31 -4.31
CA PRO A 63 -17.82 12.79 -4.36
C PRO A 63 -17.94 11.40 -3.71
N TRP A 64 -17.29 11.20 -2.55
CA TRP A 64 -17.44 10.01 -1.72
C TRP A 64 -17.30 10.36 -0.25
N ASP A 65 -17.79 9.44 0.58
CA ASP A 65 -17.75 9.58 2.03
C ASP A 65 -16.32 9.33 2.56
N LEU A 66 -15.69 10.37 3.13
CA LEU A 66 -14.35 10.33 3.70
C LEU A 66 -14.29 9.63 5.08
N ASP A 67 -15.42 9.44 5.75
CA ASP A 67 -15.50 8.62 6.95
C ASP A 67 -15.56 7.13 6.57
N ARG A 68 -16.34 6.83 5.52
CA ARG A 68 -16.40 5.47 4.96
C ARG A 68 -15.10 5.08 4.27
N TRP A 69 -14.47 5.95 3.48
CA TRP A 69 -13.18 5.70 2.85
C TRP A 69 -12.20 6.83 3.16
N PRO A 70 -11.57 6.78 4.35
CA PRO A 70 -10.56 7.75 4.75
C PRO A 70 -9.52 7.89 3.66
N THR A 71 -9.36 9.10 3.16
CA THR A 71 -8.40 9.44 2.12
C THR A 71 -7.48 10.53 2.63
N ARG A 72 -6.17 10.35 2.48
CA ARG A 72 -5.15 11.31 2.94
C ARG A 72 -4.02 11.39 1.93
N ILE A 73 -3.28 12.50 1.92
CA ILE A 73 -2.04 12.57 1.14
C ILE A 73 -0.95 11.76 1.83
N PHE A 74 -0.01 11.22 1.06
CA PHE A 74 1.09 10.39 1.59
C PHE A 74 1.86 11.06 2.74
N HIS A 75 2.14 12.36 2.61
CA HIS A 75 2.90 13.11 3.62
C HIS A 75 2.30 13.01 5.03
N ASP A 76 0.97 13.01 5.14
CA ASP A 76 0.26 13.03 6.42
C ASP A 76 0.23 11.66 7.10
N VAL A 77 0.37 10.58 6.33
CA VAL A 77 0.18 9.21 6.84
C VAL A 77 1.45 8.38 6.84
N LYS A 78 2.53 8.81 6.17
CA LYS A 78 3.78 8.05 6.00
C LYS A 78 4.38 7.51 7.31
N ASP A 79 4.08 8.15 8.43
CA ASP A 79 4.60 7.80 9.76
C ASP A 79 3.74 6.77 10.50
N ASP A 80 2.49 6.61 10.07
CA ASP A 80 1.45 5.84 10.74
C ASP A 80 1.04 4.56 10.02
N LEU A 81 1.79 4.17 8.99
CA LEU A 81 1.54 2.93 8.26
C LEU A 81 2.41 1.80 8.80
N ASP A 82 1.83 0.60 8.88
CA ASP A 82 2.57 -0.65 9.08
C ASP A 82 2.71 -1.41 7.74
N VAL A 83 1.76 -1.22 6.83
CA VAL A 83 1.76 -1.77 5.47
C VAL A 83 1.33 -0.69 4.49
N LEU A 84 2.01 -0.58 3.34
CA LEU A 84 1.56 0.23 2.20
C LEU A 84 1.43 -0.68 0.97
N ILE A 85 0.24 -0.69 0.38
CA ILE A 85 -0.08 -1.43 -0.84
C ILE A 85 -0.08 -0.46 -2.01
N GLU A 86 0.88 -0.61 -2.92
CA GLU A 86 0.95 0.18 -4.15
C GLU A 86 -0.01 -0.40 -5.19
N LEU A 87 -1.15 0.25 -5.40
CA LEU A 87 -2.22 -0.23 -6.30
C LEU A 87 -2.57 0.77 -7.39
N GLY A 88 -2.94 2.00 -7.03
CA GLY A 88 -3.33 3.06 -7.96
C GLY A 88 -2.26 4.12 -8.22
N GLY A 89 -1.12 4.03 -7.55
CA GLY A 89 0.05 4.89 -7.72
C GLY A 89 1.30 4.26 -7.11
N GLN A 90 2.44 4.41 -7.78
CA GLN A 90 3.73 3.96 -7.24
C GLN A 90 4.38 5.07 -6.40
N MET A 91 5.10 4.67 -5.36
CA MET A 91 5.94 5.58 -4.59
C MET A 91 7.24 5.88 -5.34
N ASP A 92 7.74 7.09 -5.14
CA ASP A 92 9.09 7.40 -5.58
C ASP A 92 10.13 6.64 -4.72
N PRO A 93 11.40 6.52 -5.19
CA PRO A 93 12.43 5.81 -4.46
C PRO A 93 12.72 6.37 -3.05
N MET A 94 12.65 7.69 -2.85
CA MET A 94 12.91 8.31 -1.55
C MET A 94 11.81 7.98 -0.55
N ALA A 95 10.55 8.05 -0.97
CA ALA A 95 9.40 7.63 -0.17
C ALA A 95 9.48 6.13 0.16
N THR A 96 9.88 5.31 -0.81
CA THR A 96 10.08 3.87 -0.65
C THR A 96 11.15 3.56 0.41
N ASP A 97 12.31 4.20 0.32
CA ASP A 97 13.41 3.97 1.25
C ASP A 97 13.07 4.49 2.66
N TYR A 98 12.35 5.61 2.75
CA TYR A 98 11.82 6.12 4.01
C TYR A 98 10.95 5.10 4.74
N LEU A 99 9.99 4.50 4.03
CA LEU A 99 9.09 3.49 4.59
C LEU A 99 9.84 2.23 5.01
N LYS A 100 10.82 1.78 4.23
CA LYS A 100 11.66 0.61 4.56
C LYS A 100 12.49 0.85 5.83
N GLN A 101 13.08 2.03 5.99
CA GLN A 101 13.86 2.38 7.19
C GLN A 101 13.00 2.33 8.46
N ARG A 102 11.69 2.57 8.35
CA ARG A 102 10.72 2.45 9.45
C ARG A 102 10.16 1.05 9.65
N GLY A 103 10.55 0.08 8.82
CA GLY A 103 10.04 -1.29 8.88
C GLY A 103 8.62 -1.45 8.31
N VAL A 104 8.14 -0.50 7.51
CA VAL A 104 6.84 -0.62 6.83
C VAL A 104 6.93 -1.70 5.75
N HIS A 105 5.95 -2.58 5.69
CA HIS A 105 5.88 -3.60 4.64
C HIS A 105 5.26 -3.01 3.37
N LEU A 106 6.04 -3.00 2.29
CA LEU A 106 5.57 -2.59 0.96
C LEU A 106 5.06 -3.80 0.18
N VAL A 107 3.84 -3.70 -0.33
CA VAL A 107 3.22 -4.70 -1.21
C VAL A 107 2.94 -4.05 -2.56
N SER A 108 3.62 -4.50 -3.60
CA SER A 108 3.42 -3.93 -4.94
C SER A 108 2.37 -4.74 -5.71
N TYR A 109 1.23 -4.12 -6.00
CA TYR A 109 0.19 -4.71 -6.85
C TYR A 109 0.52 -4.41 -8.31
N CYS A 110 1.27 -5.33 -8.91
CA CYS A 110 1.73 -5.19 -10.28
C CYS A 110 0.67 -5.70 -11.27
N VAL A 111 -0.11 -4.79 -11.87
CA VAL A 111 -0.85 -5.10 -13.09
C VAL A 111 0.14 -5.07 -14.24
N ARG A 112 0.37 -6.23 -14.87
CA ARG A 112 1.24 -6.34 -16.03
C ARG A 112 0.62 -5.61 -17.24
N LEU A 113 0.74 -4.30 -17.30
CA LEU A 113 0.77 -3.57 -18.56
C LEU A 113 2.16 -3.78 -19.14
N GLY A 114 2.25 -4.23 -20.40
CA GLY A 114 3.49 -4.58 -21.08
C GLY A 114 4.45 -3.41 -21.35
N LYS A 115 4.89 -2.71 -20.30
CA LYS A 115 6.03 -1.79 -20.31
C LYS A 115 6.93 -2.14 -19.15
N SER A 116 7.90 -2.99 -19.45
CA SER A 116 9.12 -3.11 -18.68
C SER A 116 9.78 -1.74 -18.54
N ARG A 117 9.78 -1.17 -17.33
CA ARG A 117 10.83 -0.22 -16.91
C ARG A 117 10.86 -0.12 -15.38
N SER A 118 12.06 -0.39 -14.86
CA SER A 118 12.57 -0.14 -13.52
C SER A 118 11.90 -0.85 -12.32
N LEU A 119 11.94 -2.18 -12.30
CA LEU A 119 12.42 -2.86 -11.09
C LEU A 119 13.88 -3.19 -11.34
N THR A 120 14.78 -2.37 -10.81
CA THR A 120 16.21 -2.64 -10.74
C THR A 120 16.41 -4.01 -10.07
N ALA A 121 17.26 -4.82 -10.72
CA ALA A 121 17.62 -6.18 -10.35
C ALA A 121 18.29 -6.34 -8.95
N GLN A 122 18.26 -5.31 -8.10
CA GLN A 122 18.91 -5.30 -6.79
C GLN A 122 17.96 -5.65 -5.63
N GLY A 123 16.64 -5.53 -5.79
CA GLY A 123 15.68 -5.87 -4.72
C GLY A 123 15.41 -7.38 -4.58
N PHE A 124 15.39 -8.12 -5.68
CA PHE A 124 15.04 -9.55 -5.67
C PHE A 124 16.18 -10.46 -5.18
N ALA A 125 17.44 -10.02 -5.34
CA ALA A 125 18.61 -10.78 -4.90
C ALA A 125 18.80 -10.71 -3.37
N ALA A 126 18.51 -9.56 -2.75
CA ALA A 126 18.65 -9.37 -1.30
C ALA A 126 17.68 -10.27 -0.50
N ASP A 127 16.48 -10.49 -1.03
CA ASP A 127 15.44 -11.27 -0.36
C ASP A 127 15.67 -12.80 -0.41
N ARG A 128 16.35 -13.30 -1.45
CA ARG A 128 16.81 -14.71 -1.48
C ARG A 128 18.01 -14.95 -0.57
N ALA A 129 18.92 -13.99 -0.43
CA ALA A 129 20.07 -14.11 0.46
C ALA A 129 19.64 -14.19 1.94
N ALA A 130 18.59 -13.45 2.33
CA ALA A 130 18.07 -13.46 3.71
C ALA A 130 17.30 -14.74 4.09
N ARG A 131 16.74 -15.48 3.11
CA ARG A 131 15.94 -16.69 3.34
C ARG A 131 16.70 -18.01 3.06
N GLY A 132 17.98 -17.93 2.69
CA GLY A 132 18.74 -19.07 2.16
C GLY A 132 19.43 -19.99 3.18
N THR A 133 19.44 -19.68 4.48
CA THR A 133 20.22 -20.46 5.48
C THR A 133 19.40 -21.35 6.41
N ALA A 134 18.07 -21.43 6.24
CA ALA A 134 17.22 -22.20 7.14
C ALA A 134 16.39 -23.28 6.43
N PHE A 135 17.00 -24.13 5.59
CA PHE A 135 16.40 -25.43 5.22
C PHE A 135 17.48 -26.45 4.82
N ARG A 136 18.27 -26.89 5.80
CA ARG A 136 19.03 -28.15 5.71
C ARG A 136 18.46 -29.13 6.72
N HIS A 137 18.25 -30.37 6.26
CA HIS A 137 17.94 -31.61 7.00
C HIS A 137 16.46 -31.93 7.28
N LYS A 138 15.87 -32.78 6.43
CA LYS A 138 15.69 -34.22 6.69
C LYS A 138 14.94 -34.84 5.50
N ARG A 139 15.64 -35.61 4.66
CA ARG A 139 15.01 -36.71 3.92
C ARG A 139 15.62 -38.00 4.46
N ARG A 140 14.73 -38.90 4.87
CA ARG A 140 15.02 -40.30 5.16
C ARG A 140 15.48 -41.00 3.90
#